data_AF-A0A967KWK4-F1
#
_entry.id   AF-A0A967KWK4-F1
#
_cell.length_a   1.000
_cell.length_b   1.000
_cell.length_c   1.000
_cell.angle_alpha   90.00
_cell.angle_beta   90.00
_cell.angle_gamma   90.00
#
_symmetry.space_group_name_H-M   'P 1'
#
loop_
_entity.id
_entity.type
_entity.pdbx_description
1 polymer ?
#
loop_
_entity_poly.entity_id
_entity_poly.type
_entity_poly.pdbx_seq_one_letter_code
_entity_poly.pdbx_strand_id
1 'polypeptide(L)'
;TEDEKTMRLQGYVRVTNNSGEDYENAQTRLIVGKVHILDQIAQLARRQYPYGKPGQERTVTRTTRPTSGKIVLRYDVLAAAEGAELGRKEIKKEGLSEYFLYTIEGTETIPTGWSKRLLSFDVDEVPVVNLYKFEQERYGNSVVRFLSFKNDEEHKLGDTPIPGGLLKVYRSADEQGHLSYTGQSSFKYIPVDEDVELNLGAVGDVVVEPTLMDFETKNYRFDRKGNISGWDEV
;
A
#
# COMPACT_ATOMS: atom_id res chain seq x y z
N THR A 1 0.90 21.05 -3.63
CA THR A 1 1.33 22.46 -3.41
C THR A 1 0.56 23.37 -4.35
N GLU A 2 0.61 24.70 -4.17
CA GLU A 2 -0.11 25.65 -5.06
C GLU A 2 0.27 25.46 -6.54
N ASP A 3 1.56 25.21 -6.79
CA ASP A 3 2.10 24.94 -8.13
C ASP A 3 1.80 23.54 -8.66
N GLU A 4 1.19 22.67 -7.86
CA GLU A 4 0.88 21.25 -8.18
C GLU A 4 2.07 20.39 -8.67
N LYS A 5 3.31 20.83 -8.45
CA LYS A 5 4.54 20.12 -8.84
C LYS A 5 5.03 19.11 -7.81
N THR A 6 4.54 19.22 -6.58
CA THR A 6 4.96 18.36 -5.48
C THR A 6 3.78 17.92 -4.62
N MET A 7 3.89 16.72 -4.06
CA MET A 7 2.94 16.16 -3.10
C MET A 7 3.62 15.67 -1.82
N ARG A 8 2.87 15.63 -0.72
CA ARG A 8 3.19 14.80 0.44
C ARG A 8 2.45 13.47 0.29
N LEU A 9 3.18 12.36 0.29
CA LEU A 9 2.62 11.03 0.15
C LEU A 9 2.64 10.30 1.48
N GLN A 10 1.45 10.00 2.01
CA GLN A 10 1.27 9.25 3.25
C GLN A 10 0.63 7.90 2.97
N GLY A 11 1.35 6.83 3.31
CA GLY A 11 0.88 5.45 3.22
C GLY A 11 0.37 4.98 4.57
N TYR A 12 -0.84 4.42 4.62
CA TYR A 12 -1.39 3.80 5.83
C TYR A 12 -1.78 2.35 5.58
N VAL A 13 -1.50 1.49 6.55
CA VAL A 13 -1.88 0.08 6.51
C VAL A 13 -2.87 -0.18 7.64
N ARG A 14 -4.00 -0.81 7.31
CA ARG A 14 -4.98 -1.25 8.30
C ARG A 14 -4.67 -2.68 8.69
N VAL A 15 -4.38 -2.91 9.96
CA VAL A 15 -4.19 -4.24 10.54
C VAL A 15 -5.39 -4.55 11.42
N THR A 16 -6.03 -5.69 11.16
CA THR A 16 -7.14 -6.20 11.96
C THR A 16 -6.69 -7.50 12.63
N ASN A 17 -6.68 -7.52 13.96
CA ASN A 17 -6.33 -8.72 14.71
C ASN A 17 -7.57 -9.57 14.96
N ASN A 18 -7.65 -10.72 14.30
CA ASN A 18 -8.69 -11.73 14.51
C ASN A 18 -8.10 -13.06 15.03
N SER A 19 -6.94 -13.00 15.70
CA SER A 19 -6.21 -14.21 16.13
C SER A 19 -6.80 -14.88 17.37
N GLY A 20 -7.55 -14.14 18.19
CA GLY A 20 -8.02 -14.61 19.50
C GLY A 20 -7.08 -14.27 20.65
N GLU A 21 -5.90 -13.71 20.38
CA GLU A 21 -4.93 -13.25 21.39
C GLU A 21 -4.60 -11.77 21.19
N ASP A 22 -4.23 -11.10 22.27
CA ASP A 22 -3.78 -9.72 22.24
C ASP A 22 -2.28 -9.67 21.90
N TYR A 23 -1.92 -8.84 20.93
CA TYR A 23 -0.52 -8.59 20.59
C TYR A 23 -0.05 -7.32 21.27
N GLU A 24 0.72 -7.45 22.36
CA GLU A 24 1.30 -6.30 23.06
C GLU A 24 2.65 -5.91 22.46
N ASN A 25 2.86 -4.60 22.24
CA ASN A 25 4.11 -4.04 21.71
C ASN A 25 4.65 -4.79 20.49
N ALA A 26 3.76 -5.21 19.59
CA ALA A 26 4.15 -6.03 18.46
C ALA A 26 4.77 -5.19 17.35
N GLN A 27 5.85 -5.69 16.77
CA GLN A 27 6.39 -5.17 15.52
C GLN A 27 5.58 -5.75 14.35
N THR A 28 5.07 -4.89 13.48
CA THR A 28 4.31 -5.33 12.31
C THR A 28 5.20 -5.40 11.08
N ARG A 29 5.16 -6.54 10.38
CA ARG A 29 5.81 -6.74 9.07
C ARG A 29 4.77 -7.15 8.05
N LEU A 30 4.85 -6.56 6.86
CA LEU A 30 3.98 -6.81 5.73
C LEU A 30 4.76 -7.57 4.68
N ILE A 31 4.14 -8.59 4.11
CA ILE A 31 4.65 -9.30 2.93
C ILE A 31 3.88 -8.75 1.74
N VAL A 32 4.61 -8.15 0.80
CA VAL A 32 4.01 -7.61 -0.42
C VAL A 32 4.23 -8.61 -1.56
N GLY A 33 3.15 -8.95 -2.27
CA GLY A 33 3.16 -9.89 -3.39
C GLY A 33 2.08 -10.97 -3.30
N LYS A 34 2.11 -11.92 -4.24
CA LYS A 34 1.21 -13.08 -4.24
C LYS A 34 1.78 -14.14 -3.29
N VAL A 35 1.24 -14.24 -2.07
CA VAL A 35 1.68 -15.24 -1.10
C VAL A 35 1.22 -16.63 -1.53
N HIS A 36 2.17 -17.49 -1.90
CA HIS A 36 1.94 -18.92 -2.06
C HIS A 36 2.07 -19.60 -0.70
N ILE A 37 1.01 -19.54 0.11
CA ILE A 37 0.92 -20.36 1.33
C ILE A 37 0.76 -21.80 0.88
N LEU A 38 1.78 -22.63 1.10
CA LEU A 38 1.66 -24.07 0.88
C LEU A 38 0.61 -24.62 1.86
N ASP A 39 -0.46 -25.21 1.33
CA ASP A 39 -1.65 -25.72 2.06
C ASP A 39 -1.33 -26.65 3.24
N GLN A 40 -0.10 -27.21 3.28
CA GLN A 40 0.36 -28.10 4.34
C GLN A 40 0.35 -27.43 5.73
N ILE A 41 0.57 -26.11 5.83
CA ILE A 41 0.57 -25.40 7.13
C ILE A 41 -0.87 -25.20 7.64
N ALA A 42 -1.82 -24.89 6.75
CA ALA A 42 -3.23 -24.76 7.12
C ALA A 42 -3.84 -26.10 7.58
N GLN A 43 -3.43 -27.22 6.96
CA GLN A 43 -3.79 -28.56 7.43
C GLN A 43 -3.17 -28.90 8.80
N LEU A 44 -1.91 -28.50 9.05
CA LEU A 44 -1.26 -28.69 10.36
C LEU A 44 -1.91 -27.86 11.47
N ALA A 45 -2.30 -26.61 11.19
CA ALA A 45 -2.98 -25.73 12.15
C ALA A 45 -4.41 -26.20 12.50
N ARG A 46 -5.09 -26.89 11.57
CA ARG A 46 -6.43 -27.45 11.77
C ARG A 46 -6.42 -28.85 12.38
N ARG A 47 -5.25 -29.46 12.59
CA ARG A 47 -5.15 -30.80 13.15
C ARG A 47 -5.51 -30.74 14.64
N GLN A 48 -6.59 -31.43 15.04
CA GLN A 48 -6.85 -31.69 16.45
C GLN A 48 -5.67 -32.45 17.04
N TYR A 49 -5.02 -31.89 18.06
CA TYR A 49 -3.93 -32.54 18.78
C TYR A 49 -4.41 -33.89 19.34
N PRO A 50 -3.80 -35.03 18.96
CA PRO A 50 -4.24 -36.35 19.42
C PRO A 50 -4.19 -36.55 20.94
N TYR A 51 -3.44 -35.71 21.66
CA TYR A 51 -3.20 -35.84 23.10
C TYR A 51 -3.56 -34.60 23.93
N GLY A 52 -4.46 -33.75 23.43
CA GLY A 52 -4.82 -32.49 24.08
C GLY A 52 -3.75 -31.41 23.87
N LYS A 53 -4.12 -30.14 24.11
CA LYS A 53 -3.21 -29.00 23.98
C LYS A 53 -2.11 -29.09 25.07
N PRO A 54 -0.81 -28.96 24.75
CA PRO A 54 0.22 -28.81 25.77
C PRO A 54 -0.08 -27.55 26.59
N GLY A 55 -0.27 -27.70 27.90
CA GLY A 55 -0.59 -26.59 28.81
C GLY A 55 -1.92 -26.72 29.56
N GLN A 56 -2.75 -27.72 29.25
CA GLN A 56 -3.91 -28.03 30.10
C GLN A 56 -3.43 -28.86 31.30
N GLU A 57 -3.29 -28.22 32.46
CA GLU A 57 -2.99 -28.89 33.72
C GLU A 57 -4.03 -30.00 33.98
N ARG A 58 -3.59 -31.26 33.86
CA ARG A 58 -4.36 -32.37 34.41
C ARG A 58 -4.30 -32.23 35.92
N THR A 59 -5.41 -31.85 36.54
CA THR A 59 -5.56 -31.89 38.00
C THR A 59 -5.50 -33.35 38.43
N VAL A 60 -4.30 -33.84 38.76
CA VAL A 60 -4.13 -35.19 39.32
C VAL A 60 -4.43 -35.07 40.81
N THR A 61 -5.61 -35.52 41.23
CA THR A 61 -5.93 -35.70 42.66
C THR A 61 -4.99 -36.74 43.24
N ARG A 62 -3.96 -36.29 43.98
CA ARG A 62 -2.95 -37.15 44.58
C ARG A 62 -3.44 -37.68 45.93
N THR A 63 -3.90 -38.94 45.95
CA THR A 63 -4.10 -39.69 47.20
C THR A 63 -2.76 -39.90 47.90
N THR A 64 -2.70 -39.53 49.17
CA THR A 64 -1.49 -39.55 50.01
C THR A 64 -1.17 -40.96 50.51
N ARG A 65 0.08 -41.40 50.31
CA ARG A 65 0.77 -42.34 51.20
C ARG A 65 2.22 -41.86 51.40
N PRO A 66 2.77 -41.93 52.62
CA PRO A 66 4.06 -41.35 52.91
C PRO A 66 5.17 -42.37 52.61
N THR A 67 6.23 -41.92 51.96
CA THR A 67 7.52 -42.60 52.09
C THR A 67 8.64 -41.58 52.03
N SER A 68 9.48 -41.66 53.05
CA SER A 68 10.67 -40.87 53.35
C SER A 68 11.72 -40.92 52.24
N GLY A 69 12.28 -39.77 51.88
CA GLY A 69 13.50 -39.69 51.07
C GLY A 69 13.94 -38.25 50.86
N LYS A 70 14.99 -37.82 51.56
CA LYS A 70 15.68 -36.55 51.36
C LYS A 70 16.46 -36.59 50.05
N ILE A 71 16.28 -35.61 49.17
CA ILE A 71 17.33 -35.15 48.24
C ILE A 71 17.28 -33.62 48.17
N VAL A 72 18.45 -33.02 48.34
CA VAL A 72 18.72 -31.59 48.49
C VAL A 72 18.91 -30.95 47.11
N LEU A 73 18.15 -29.90 46.78
CA LEU A 73 18.35 -29.08 45.58
C LEU A 73 19.32 -27.93 45.91
N ARG A 74 20.44 -27.86 45.18
CA ARG A 74 21.29 -26.65 45.12
C ARG A 74 20.71 -25.70 44.08
N TYR A 75 20.46 -24.47 44.52
CA TYR A 75 20.18 -23.31 43.65
C TYR A 75 21.48 -22.53 43.51
N ASP A 76 22.03 -22.47 42.29
CA ASP A 76 23.00 -21.44 41.93
C ASP A 76 22.26 -20.35 41.17
N VAL A 77 22.11 -19.21 41.84
CA VAL A 77 21.59 -17.95 41.32
C VAL A 77 22.81 -17.10 41.03
N LEU A 78 23.09 -16.80 39.76
CA LEU A 78 24.08 -15.79 39.40
C LEU A 78 23.38 -14.67 38.64
N ALA A 79 23.35 -13.53 39.34
CA ALA A 79 22.79 -12.27 38.93
C ALA A 79 23.68 -11.54 37.92
N ALA A 80 23.00 -10.84 37.01
CA ALA A 80 23.30 -9.51 36.47
C ALA A 80 24.71 -9.19 35.90
N ALA A 81 24.71 -8.91 34.60
CA ALA A 81 25.44 -7.81 33.97
C ALA A 81 24.61 -7.39 32.73
N GLU A 82 23.72 -6.40 32.83
CA GLU A 82 23.96 -4.96 32.57
C GLU A 82 24.74 -4.66 31.28
N GLY A 83 24.11 -3.88 30.40
CA GLY A 83 24.81 -3.08 29.38
C GLY A 83 24.84 -3.63 27.96
N ALA A 84 23.69 -3.98 27.37
CA ALA A 84 23.58 -4.05 25.91
C ALA A 84 22.79 -2.83 25.43
N GLU A 85 23.51 -1.77 25.04
CA GLU A 85 22.96 -0.68 24.25
C GLU A 85 22.23 -1.28 23.04
N LEU A 86 20.92 -1.07 22.99
CA LEU A 86 20.09 -1.35 21.83
C LEU A 86 20.45 -0.36 20.73
N GLY A 87 21.60 -0.59 20.08
CA GLY A 87 21.87 -0.04 18.77
C GLY A 87 20.66 -0.32 17.89
N ARG A 88 20.10 0.74 17.31
CA ARG A 88 18.95 0.69 16.41
C ARG A 88 19.18 -0.47 15.44
N LYS A 89 18.36 -1.51 15.56
CA LYS A 89 18.46 -2.70 14.70
C LYS A 89 18.22 -2.24 13.28
N GLU A 90 19.28 -2.12 12.49
CA GLU A 90 19.17 -1.95 11.05
C GLU A 90 18.40 -3.15 10.48
N ILE A 91 17.36 -2.85 9.73
CA ILE A 91 16.56 -3.84 9.03
C ILE A 91 17.44 -4.40 7.90
N LYS A 92 18.06 -5.55 8.15
CA LYS A 92 18.71 -6.32 7.08
C LYS A 92 17.63 -6.92 6.18
N LYS A 93 17.61 -6.46 4.93
CA LYS A 93 16.74 -6.97 3.85
C LYS A 93 17.21 -8.37 3.45
N GLU A 94 16.70 -9.42 4.11
CA GLU A 94 16.94 -10.82 3.70
C GLU A 94 15.91 -11.22 2.62
N GLY A 95 16.39 -11.50 1.41
CA GLY A 95 15.56 -11.87 0.28
C GLY A 95 15.10 -13.33 0.34
N LEU A 96 13.80 -13.54 0.58
CA LEU A 96 13.10 -14.79 0.26
C LEU A 96 12.55 -14.66 -1.17
N SER A 97 13.48 -14.72 -2.14
CA SER A 97 13.42 -14.83 -3.61
C SER A 97 12.34 -14.11 -4.45
N GLU A 98 11.14 -13.82 -3.94
CA GLU A 98 10.05 -13.12 -4.64
C GLU A 98 9.22 -12.20 -3.70
N TYR A 99 9.50 -12.19 -2.40
CA TYR A 99 8.74 -11.44 -1.40
C TYR A 99 9.52 -10.23 -0.89
N PHE A 100 8.86 -9.07 -0.86
CA PHE A 100 9.38 -7.89 -0.16
C PHE A 100 8.74 -7.83 1.23
N LEU A 101 9.59 -7.95 2.25
CA LEU A 101 9.20 -7.79 3.64
C LEU A 101 9.34 -6.32 4.03
N TYR A 102 8.21 -5.65 4.22
CA TYR A 102 8.13 -4.26 4.64
C TYR A 102 7.89 -4.20 6.14
N THR A 103 8.77 -3.55 6.88
CA THR A 103 8.58 -3.37 8.33
C THR A 103 7.92 -2.04 8.57
N ILE A 104 6.78 -2.04 9.28
CA ILE A 104 6.18 -0.80 9.78
C ILE A 104 7.00 -0.35 10.99
N GLU A 105 7.43 0.91 10.99
CA GLU A 105 8.20 1.45 12.10
C GLU A 105 7.37 1.53 13.39
N GLY A 106 8.03 1.25 14.52
CA GLY A 106 7.41 1.26 15.84
C GLY A 106 6.85 -0.09 16.29
N THR A 107 6.40 -0.12 17.53
CA THR A 107 5.72 -1.26 18.15
C THR A 107 4.35 -0.81 18.60
N GLU A 108 3.33 -1.60 18.31
CA GLU A 108 1.96 -1.23 18.57
C GLU A 108 1.22 -2.37 19.24
N THR A 109 0.39 -2.02 20.23
CA THR A 109 -0.51 -2.99 20.86
C THR A 109 -1.79 -3.10 20.03
N ILE A 110 -2.11 -4.32 19.62
CA ILE A 110 -3.26 -4.65 18.77
C ILE A 110 -4.08 -5.75 19.47
N PRO A 111 -5.09 -5.38 20.29
CA PRO A 111 -5.96 -6.36 20.93
C PRO A 111 -6.80 -7.14 19.92
N THR A 112 -7.22 -8.34 20.29
CA THR A 112 -8.11 -9.18 19.47
C THR A 112 -9.45 -8.47 19.21
N GLY A 113 -9.94 -8.54 17.97
CA GLY A 113 -11.15 -7.85 17.50
C GLY A 113 -10.95 -6.38 17.11
N TRP A 114 -9.78 -5.79 17.36
CA TRP A 114 -9.50 -4.40 17.01
C TRP A 114 -8.85 -4.25 15.64
N SER A 115 -9.13 -3.10 15.00
CA SER A 115 -8.47 -2.67 13.78
C SER A 115 -7.69 -1.39 14.05
N LYS A 116 -6.39 -1.40 13.75
CA LYS A 116 -5.52 -0.22 13.89
C LYS A 116 -5.01 0.23 12.52
N ARG A 117 -4.94 1.55 12.33
CA ARG A 117 -4.33 2.16 11.15
C ARG A 117 -2.91 2.57 11.51
N LEU A 118 -1.94 1.92 10.89
CA LEU A 118 -0.52 2.12 11.11
C LEU A 118 0.05 2.97 9.97
N LEU A 119 0.90 3.93 10.31
CA LEU A 119 1.62 4.73 9.33
C LEU A 119 2.72 3.87 8.71
N SER A 120 2.63 3.64 7.41
CA SER A 120 3.62 2.86 6.66
C SER A 120 4.84 3.73 6.37
N PHE A 121 4.61 4.84 5.66
CA PHE A 121 5.61 5.82 5.27
C PHE A 121 4.97 7.20 5.14
N ASP A 122 5.78 8.24 5.29
CA ASP A 122 5.41 9.65 5.14
C ASP A 122 6.56 10.36 4.44
N VAL A 123 6.34 10.75 3.19
CA VAL A 123 7.36 11.37 2.35
C VAL A 123 6.86 12.71 1.86
N ASP A 124 7.61 13.76 2.18
CA ASP A 124 7.31 15.13 1.80
C ASP A 124 8.01 15.53 0.49
N GLU A 125 7.35 16.39 -0.28
CA GLU A 125 7.83 17.00 -1.53
C GLU A 125 8.20 15.99 -2.63
N VAL A 126 7.43 14.92 -2.76
CA VAL A 126 7.54 13.99 -3.90
C VAL A 126 7.20 14.78 -5.18
N PRO A 127 8.10 14.87 -6.17
CA PRO A 127 7.81 15.48 -7.45
C PRO A 127 6.66 14.76 -8.15
N VAL A 128 5.75 15.51 -8.76
CA VAL A 128 4.61 14.94 -9.48
C VAL A 128 4.35 15.72 -10.76
N VAL A 129 3.82 15.00 -11.75
CA VAL A 129 3.33 15.57 -13.00
C VAL A 129 1.81 15.43 -13.01
N ASN A 130 1.12 16.57 -13.07
CA ASN A 130 -0.32 16.61 -13.26
C ASN A 130 -0.64 16.74 -14.75
N LEU A 131 -1.36 15.76 -15.30
CA LEU A 131 -1.71 15.67 -16.71
C LEU A 131 -3.22 15.76 -16.87
N TYR A 132 -3.66 16.54 -17.86
CA TYR A 132 -5.05 16.62 -18.26
C TYR A 132 -5.19 15.98 -19.63
N LYS A 133 -5.87 14.85 -19.72
CA LYS A 133 -6.07 14.12 -20.97
C LYS A 133 -7.50 14.33 -21.46
N PHE A 134 -7.61 14.73 -22.73
CA PHE A 134 -8.87 14.79 -23.45
C PHE A 134 -8.83 13.76 -24.57
N GLU A 135 -9.45 12.60 -24.32
CA GLU A 135 -9.53 11.50 -25.28
C GLU A 135 -11.01 11.20 -25.53
N GLN A 136 -11.57 11.78 -26.60
CA GLN A 136 -13.01 11.71 -26.85
C GLN A 136 -13.52 10.28 -27.05
N GLU A 137 -12.72 9.42 -27.68
CA GLU A 137 -13.05 8.00 -27.88
C GLU A 137 -13.20 7.24 -26.56
N ARG A 138 -12.44 7.62 -25.53
CA ARG A 138 -12.35 6.89 -24.27
C ARG A 138 -13.17 7.53 -23.15
N TYR A 139 -13.20 8.85 -23.09
CA TYR A 139 -13.77 9.64 -21.99
C TYR A 139 -14.87 10.59 -22.44
N GLY A 140 -15.26 10.55 -23.73
CA GLY A 140 -16.26 11.46 -24.28
C GLY A 140 -15.80 12.92 -24.21
N ASN A 141 -16.73 13.83 -23.97
CA ASN A 141 -16.43 15.27 -23.94
C ASN A 141 -15.85 15.73 -22.58
N SER A 142 -15.37 14.82 -21.74
CA SER A 142 -14.83 15.13 -20.42
C SER A 142 -13.30 15.12 -20.43
N VAL A 143 -12.69 16.10 -19.77
CA VAL A 143 -11.26 16.09 -19.48
C VAL A 143 -11.02 15.23 -18.26
N VAL A 144 -10.04 14.35 -18.31
CA VAL A 144 -9.67 13.47 -17.21
C VAL A 144 -8.32 13.88 -16.64
N ARG A 145 -8.23 13.99 -15.32
CA ARG A 145 -7.00 14.32 -14.62
C ARG A 145 -6.22 13.06 -14.28
N PHE A 146 -4.92 13.11 -14.54
CA PHE A 146 -3.97 12.07 -14.23
C PHE A 146 -2.87 12.64 -13.35
N LEU A 147 -2.45 11.86 -12.36
CA LEU A 147 -1.29 12.18 -11.52
C LEU A 147 -0.20 11.15 -11.79
N SER A 148 0.98 11.61 -12.18
CA SER A 148 2.11 10.76 -12.48
C SER A 148 3.31 11.08 -11.58
N PHE A 149 3.99 10.03 -11.15
CA PHE A 149 5.24 10.07 -10.38
C PHE A 149 5.96 8.74 -10.54
N LYS A 150 7.24 8.68 -10.15
CA LYS A 150 8.04 7.46 -10.22
C LYS A 150 8.46 7.00 -8.83
N ASN A 151 8.59 5.69 -8.63
CA ASN A 151 9.08 5.12 -7.39
C ASN A 151 10.61 4.97 -7.41
N ASP A 152 11.34 6.09 -7.39
CA ASP A 152 12.81 6.11 -7.41
C ASP A 152 13.39 7.10 -6.38
N GLU A 153 14.72 7.10 -6.25
CA GLU A 153 15.43 7.96 -5.30
C GLU A 153 15.27 9.46 -5.63
N GLU A 154 15.16 9.84 -6.90
CA GLU A 154 14.93 11.24 -7.33
C GLU A 154 13.62 11.78 -6.77
N HIS A 155 12.61 10.91 -6.64
CA HIS A 155 11.32 11.22 -6.06
C HIS A 155 11.26 11.07 -4.54
N LYS A 156 12.41 10.86 -3.88
CA LYS A 156 12.53 10.51 -2.45
C LYS A 156 11.77 9.22 -2.10
N LEU A 157 11.61 8.35 -3.08
CA LEU A 157 10.99 7.03 -3.00
C LEU A 157 12.05 5.98 -3.38
N GLY A 158 11.65 4.79 -3.82
CA GLY A 158 12.57 3.80 -4.37
C GLY A 158 13.30 2.90 -3.36
N ASP A 159 13.33 3.23 -2.06
CA ASP A 159 13.93 2.35 -1.04
C ASP A 159 13.25 0.98 -0.93
N THR A 160 11.94 0.99 -1.12
CA THR A 160 11.07 -0.18 -1.04
C THR A 160 9.94 -0.03 -2.06
N PRO A 161 9.41 -1.15 -2.57
CA PRO A 161 8.27 -1.09 -3.46
C PRO A 161 7.02 -0.65 -2.71
N ILE A 162 6.15 0.10 -3.39
CA ILE A 162 4.92 0.62 -2.80
C ILE A 162 3.82 -0.45 -2.93
N PRO A 163 3.20 -0.89 -1.83
CA PRO A 163 2.11 -1.83 -1.88
C PRO A 163 0.88 -1.23 -2.57
N GLY A 164 0.19 -2.03 -3.37
CA GLY A 164 -1.05 -1.61 -4.02
C GLY A 164 -2.14 -1.23 -2.99
N GLY A 165 -3.01 -0.31 -3.38
CA GLY A 165 -4.04 0.22 -2.49
C GLY A 165 -4.94 1.26 -3.14
N LEU A 166 -5.64 2.00 -2.28
CA LEU A 166 -6.45 3.15 -2.69
C LEU A 166 -5.68 4.43 -2.36
N LEU A 167 -5.42 5.25 -3.37
CA LEU A 167 -4.88 6.58 -3.22
C LEU A 167 -6.01 7.61 -3.20
N LYS A 168 -5.96 8.55 -2.28
CA LYS A 168 -6.84 9.72 -2.24
C LYS A 168 -5.99 10.98 -2.35
N VAL A 169 -6.30 11.83 -3.32
CA VAL A 169 -5.59 13.07 -3.58
C VAL A 169 -6.38 14.23 -3.00
N TYR A 170 -5.65 15.08 -2.28
CA TYR A 170 -6.15 16.33 -1.73
C TYR A 170 -5.25 17.47 -2.18
N ARG A 171 -5.85 18.64 -2.41
CA ARG A 171 -5.16 19.90 -2.69
C ARG A 171 -5.34 20.85 -1.52
N SER A 172 -4.30 21.59 -1.16
CA SER A 172 -4.41 22.70 -0.21
C SER A 172 -5.29 23.81 -0.82
N ALA A 173 -6.36 24.17 -0.13
CA ALA A 173 -7.33 25.17 -0.60
C ALA A 173 -7.00 26.59 -0.12
N ASP A 174 -6.26 26.72 0.98
CA ASP A 174 -5.88 28.00 1.58
C ASP A 174 -4.58 27.90 2.40
N GLU A 175 -4.06 29.05 2.80
CA GLU A 175 -2.90 29.20 3.70
C GLU A 175 -3.17 28.66 5.12
N GLN A 176 -4.44 28.42 5.47
CA GLN A 176 -4.86 27.86 6.77
C GLN A 176 -4.77 26.33 6.79
N GLY A 177 -4.44 25.71 5.65
CA GLY A 177 -4.20 24.28 5.53
C GLY A 177 -5.45 23.45 5.30
N HIS A 178 -6.57 24.05 4.88
CA HIS A 178 -7.76 23.29 4.51
C HIS A 178 -7.48 22.45 3.25
N LEU A 179 -8.02 21.23 3.25
CA LEU A 179 -7.81 20.25 2.17
C LEU A 179 -9.08 20.11 1.33
N SER A 180 -8.96 20.38 0.03
CA SER A 180 -9.99 20.10 -0.96
C SER A 180 -9.75 18.73 -1.59
N TYR A 181 -10.80 17.92 -1.71
CA TYR A 181 -10.71 16.60 -2.33
C TYR A 181 -10.62 16.74 -3.86
N THR A 182 -9.59 16.15 -4.46
CA THR A 182 -9.34 16.22 -5.90
C THR A 182 -9.77 14.95 -6.62
N GLY A 183 -9.56 13.79 -6.00
CA GLY A 183 -9.89 12.52 -6.62
C GLY A 183 -9.35 11.33 -5.84
N GLN A 184 -9.69 10.13 -6.32
CA GLN A 184 -9.15 8.89 -5.79
C GLN A 184 -8.88 7.92 -6.92
N SER A 185 -7.89 7.06 -6.74
CA SER A 185 -7.54 6.03 -7.70
C SER A 185 -7.05 4.79 -6.99
N SER A 186 -7.45 3.61 -7.46
CA SER A 186 -6.85 2.36 -7.02
C SER A 186 -5.61 2.08 -7.85
N PHE A 187 -4.52 1.66 -7.22
CA PHE A 187 -3.29 1.30 -7.90
C PHE A 187 -2.80 -0.08 -7.43
N LYS A 188 -2.05 -0.75 -8.31
CA LYS A 188 -1.45 -2.05 -8.00
C LYS A 188 -0.09 -1.85 -7.34
N TYR A 189 0.56 -2.94 -6.96
CA TYR A 189 1.95 -2.94 -6.53
C TYR A 189 2.84 -2.14 -7.50
N ILE A 190 3.64 -1.21 -6.96
CA ILE A 190 4.59 -0.39 -7.72
C ILE A 190 6.01 -0.82 -7.31
N PRO A 191 6.74 -1.53 -8.20
CA PRO A 191 8.15 -1.86 -7.98
C PRO A 191 9.02 -0.62 -7.82
N VAL A 192 10.25 -0.81 -7.34
CA VAL A 192 11.28 0.23 -7.39
C VAL A 192 11.61 0.54 -8.85
N ASP A 193 11.87 1.80 -9.16
CA ASP A 193 12.18 2.36 -10.48
C ASP A 193 11.06 2.31 -11.52
N GLU A 194 9.81 2.08 -11.09
CA GLU A 194 8.65 2.04 -11.99
C GLU A 194 7.84 3.33 -11.96
N ASP A 195 7.34 3.72 -13.14
CA ASP A 195 6.46 4.86 -13.34
C ASP A 195 5.01 4.53 -12.93
N VAL A 196 4.36 5.54 -12.36
CA VAL A 196 2.97 5.44 -11.94
C VAL A 196 2.18 6.52 -12.66
N GLU A 197 1.02 6.13 -13.19
CA GLU A 197 0.04 7.05 -13.72
C GLU A 197 -1.33 6.72 -13.13
N LEU A 198 -1.90 7.67 -12.39
CA LEU A 198 -3.14 7.50 -11.65
C LEU A 198 -4.25 8.34 -12.27
N ASN A 199 -5.31 7.67 -12.73
CA ASN A 199 -6.51 8.35 -13.19
C ASN A 199 -7.32 8.84 -11.96
N LEU A 200 -7.49 10.15 -11.84
CA LEU A 200 -8.21 10.81 -10.74
C LEU A 200 -9.67 11.13 -11.08
N GLY A 201 -10.09 10.87 -12.33
CA GLY A 201 -11.45 11.09 -12.82
C GLY A 201 -11.62 12.35 -13.66
N ALA A 202 -12.87 12.59 -14.06
CA ALA A 202 -13.24 13.76 -14.85
C ALA A 202 -13.14 15.05 -14.03
N VAL A 203 -12.66 16.11 -14.67
CA VAL A 203 -12.57 17.45 -14.08
C VAL A 203 -13.55 18.41 -14.76
N GLY A 204 -14.14 19.30 -13.97
CA GLY A 204 -15.16 20.25 -14.44
C GLY A 204 -14.66 21.68 -14.64
N ASP A 205 -13.43 21.97 -14.19
CA ASP A 205 -12.77 23.28 -14.25
C ASP A 205 -11.92 23.48 -15.51
N VAL A 206 -11.84 22.47 -16.39
CA VAL A 206 -11.10 22.54 -17.66
C VAL A 206 -12.07 22.42 -18.83
N VAL A 207 -11.98 23.37 -19.77
CA VAL A 207 -12.76 23.41 -21.02
C VAL A 207 -11.82 23.16 -22.19
N VAL A 208 -12.24 22.29 -23.11
CA VAL A 208 -11.51 22.01 -24.35
C VAL A 208 -12.30 22.58 -25.52
N GLU A 209 -11.68 23.48 -26.27
CA GLU A 209 -12.24 24.08 -27.47
C GLU A 209 -11.48 23.55 -28.70
N PRO A 210 -12.02 22.54 -29.42
CA PRO A 210 -11.35 21.99 -30.59
C PRO A 210 -11.29 23.04 -31.69
N THR A 211 -10.08 23.29 -32.21
CA THR A 211 -9.87 24.19 -33.36
C THR A 211 -9.53 23.34 -34.58
N LEU A 212 -10.27 23.53 -35.67
CA LEU A 212 -9.95 22.93 -36.97
C LEU A 212 -8.67 23.58 -37.51
N MET A 213 -7.56 22.84 -37.49
CA MET A 213 -6.26 23.35 -37.92
C MET A 213 -6.11 23.35 -39.44
N ASP A 214 -6.61 22.29 -40.09
CA ASP A 214 -6.54 22.13 -41.54
C ASP A 214 -7.71 21.28 -42.01
N PHE A 215 -8.16 21.53 -43.24
CA PHE A 215 -9.22 20.79 -43.91
C PHE A 215 -8.98 20.83 -45.41
N GLU A 216 -8.71 19.67 -45.99
CA GLU A 216 -8.45 19.54 -47.42
C GLU A 216 -9.62 18.84 -48.11
N THR A 217 -10.03 19.38 -49.27
CA THR A 217 -11.02 18.74 -50.14
C THR A 217 -10.43 18.52 -51.52
N LYS A 218 -10.65 17.32 -52.08
CA LYS A 218 -10.14 16.91 -53.39
C LYS A 218 -11.27 16.35 -54.26
N ASN A 219 -10.97 16.13 -55.53
CA ASN A 219 -11.86 15.44 -56.49
C ASN A 219 -13.25 16.06 -56.64
N TYR A 220 -13.33 17.38 -56.85
CA TYR A 220 -14.61 18.06 -57.12
C TYR A 220 -15.30 17.48 -58.37
N ARG A 221 -16.56 17.10 -58.22
CA ARG A 221 -17.46 16.68 -59.30
C ARG A 221 -18.37 17.84 -59.65
N PHE A 222 -18.74 17.95 -60.92
CA PHE A 222 -19.57 19.04 -61.44
C PHE A 222 -20.84 18.51 -62.10
N ASP A 223 -21.96 19.19 -61.91
CA ASP A 223 -23.21 18.90 -62.63
C ASP A 223 -23.16 19.37 -64.10
N ARG A 224 -24.21 19.08 -64.88
CA ARG A 224 -24.30 19.51 -66.29
C ARG A 224 -24.37 21.04 -66.48
N LYS A 225 -24.53 21.80 -65.40
CA LYS A 225 -24.57 23.27 -65.39
C LYS A 225 -23.25 23.88 -64.89
N GLY A 226 -22.25 23.06 -64.56
CA GLY A 226 -20.94 23.48 -64.07
C GLY A 226 -20.89 23.78 -62.56
N ASN A 227 -21.91 23.42 -61.78
CA ASN A 227 -21.90 23.60 -60.32
C ASN A 227 -21.25 22.40 -59.64
N ILE A 228 -20.59 22.64 -58.50
CA ILE A 228 -20.04 21.57 -57.66
C ILE A 228 -21.18 20.67 -57.17
N SER A 229 -21.09 19.37 -57.46
CA SER A 229 -22.07 18.34 -57.10
C SER A 229 -21.52 17.29 -56.13
N GLY A 230 -20.22 17.34 -55.81
CA GLY A 230 -19.60 16.52 -54.78
C GLY A 230 -18.10 16.77 -54.66
N TRP A 231 -17.50 16.35 -53.55
CA TRP A 231 -16.07 16.37 -53.29
C TRP A 231 -15.73 15.22 -52.34
N ASP A 232 -14.45 14.85 -52.30
CA ASP A 232 -13.90 13.95 -51.29
C ASP A 232 -13.20 14.81 -50.22
N GLU A 233 -13.49 14.53 -48.94
CA GLU A 233 -12.75 15.07 -47.80
C GLU A 233 -11.54 14.16 -47.55
N VAL A 234 -10.34 14.76 -47.43
CA VAL A 234 -9.06 14.01 -47.36
C VAL A 234 -8.24 14.46 -46.16
#